data_AF-A0A9E1KL03-F1
#
_entry.id   AF-A0A9E1KL03-F1
#
_cell.length_a   1.000
_cell.length_b   1.000
_cell.length_c   1.000
_cell.angle_alpha   90.00
_cell.angle_beta   90.00
_cell.angle_gamma   90.00
#
_symmetry.space_group_name_H-M   'P 1'
#
loop_
_entity.id
_entity.type
_entity.pdbx_description
1 polymer ?
#
loop_
_entity_poly.entity_id
_entity_poly.type
_entity_poly.pdbx_seq_one_letter_code
_entity_poly.pdbx_strand_id
1 'polypeptide(L)'
;MRVGTILGIAALLLAGATAVYWFSLARQVSLPEDRTAFVATWLFAAALGVSAFFKRPGILGGIPATLSIIIGLFLPFTIYVSPQTLGDGTIKVGDPLPHFSAPTDKGEIFDSKSLSGHLVLIKFFRAHW
;
A
#
# COMPACT_ATOMS: atom_id res chain seq x y z
N MET A 1 -7.33 -35.18 3.45
CA MET A 1 -7.11 -33.99 4.31
C MET A 1 -8.45 -33.50 4.82
N ARG A 2 -8.53 -32.92 6.03
CA ARG A 2 -9.79 -32.36 6.55
C ARG A 2 -10.16 -31.10 5.75
N VAL A 3 -11.45 -30.84 5.56
CA VAL A 3 -11.94 -29.64 4.84
C VAL A 3 -11.36 -28.36 5.45
N GLY A 4 -11.32 -28.25 6.78
CA GLY A 4 -10.69 -27.11 7.45
C GLY A 4 -9.20 -26.93 7.10
N THR A 5 -8.45 -28.02 6.89
CA THR A 5 -7.05 -27.94 6.48
C THR A 5 -6.89 -27.36 5.08
N ILE A 6 -7.75 -27.79 4.15
CA ILE A 6 -7.75 -27.27 2.77
C ILE A 6 -8.10 -25.78 2.78
N LEU A 7 -9.12 -25.38 3.55
CA LEU A 7 -9.53 -23.98 3.68
C LEU A 7 -8.41 -23.11 4.25
N GLY A 8 -7.73 -23.56 5.31
CA GLY A 8 -6.63 -22.79 5.90
C GLY A 8 -5.46 -22.58 4.93
N ILE A 9 -5.07 -23.63 4.20
CA ILE A 9 -4.00 -23.55 3.20
C ILE A 9 -4.41 -22.65 2.03
N ALA A 10 -5.63 -22.83 1.51
CA ALA A 10 -6.14 -22.00 0.41
C ALA A 10 -6.23 -20.52 0.81
N ALA A 11 -6.67 -20.24 2.03
CA ALA A 11 -6.74 -18.88 2.58
C ALA A 11 -5.35 -18.24 2.66
N LEU A 12 -4.34 -18.97 3.14
CA LEU A 12 -2.96 -18.47 3.20
C LEU A 12 -2.38 -18.24 1.82
N LEU A 13 -2.58 -19.18 0.88
CA LEU A 13 -2.10 -19.02 -0.50
C LEU A 13 -2.73 -17.79 -1.15
N LEU A 14 -4.02 -17.57 -0.97
CA LEU A 14 -4.71 -16.40 -1.50
C LEU A 14 -4.19 -15.10 -0.89
N ALA A 15 -4.10 -15.02 0.44
CA ALA A 15 -3.60 -13.84 1.14
C ALA A 15 -2.14 -13.54 0.76
N GLY A 16 -1.29 -14.58 0.74
CA GLY A 16 0.13 -14.49 0.42
C GLY A 16 0.40 -14.12 -1.04
N ALA A 17 -0.27 -14.76 -2.00
CA ALA A 17 -0.12 -14.42 -3.43
C ALA A 17 -0.56 -12.99 -3.71
N THR A 18 -1.67 -12.56 -3.10
CA THR A 18 -2.16 -11.18 -3.20
C THR A 18 -1.16 -10.19 -2.60
N ALA A 19 -0.57 -10.50 -1.44
CA ALA A 19 0.49 -9.70 -0.83
C ALA A 19 1.76 -9.62 -1.68
N VAL A 20 2.23 -10.75 -2.22
CA VAL A 20 3.39 -10.78 -3.12
C VAL A 20 3.12 -9.92 -4.35
N TYR A 21 1.93 -10.02 -4.95
CA TYR A 21 1.56 -9.22 -6.11
C TYR A 21 1.50 -7.73 -5.76
N TRP A 22 0.85 -7.35 -4.65
CA TRP A 22 0.82 -5.98 -4.15
C TRP A 22 2.24 -5.39 -3.99
N PHE A 23 3.14 -6.09 -3.30
CA PHE A 23 4.51 -5.62 -3.10
C PHE A 23 5.36 -5.66 -4.38
N SER A 24 4.98 -6.47 -5.38
CA SER A 24 5.60 -6.42 -6.70
C SER A 24 5.23 -5.14 -7.46
N LEU A 25 3.95 -4.72 -7.41
CA LEU A 25 3.48 -3.47 -8.00
C LEU A 25 4.01 -2.25 -7.24
N ALA A 26 4.04 -2.31 -5.91
CA ALA A 26 4.59 -1.22 -5.09
C ALA A 26 6.06 -0.93 -5.42
N ARG A 27 6.87 -1.97 -5.67
CA ARG A 27 8.27 -1.82 -6.12
C ARG A 27 8.40 -1.20 -7.50
N GLN A 28 7.40 -1.37 -8.35
CA GLN A 28 7.34 -0.81 -9.70
C GLN A 28 6.63 0.55 -9.75
N VAL A 29 6.19 1.08 -8.61
CA VAL A 29 5.39 2.32 -8.52
C VAL A 29 4.14 2.24 -9.43
N SER A 30 3.56 1.05 -9.55
CA SER A 30 2.46 0.73 -10.47
C SER A 30 1.21 0.22 -9.74
N LEU A 31 1.04 0.60 -8.47
CA LEU A 31 -0.20 0.31 -7.74
C LEU A 31 -1.37 1.03 -8.42
N PRO A 32 -2.49 0.34 -8.67
CA PRO A 32 -3.66 0.96 -9.27
C PRO A 32 -4.22 2.07 -8.36
N GLU A 33 -4.89 3.04 -8.98
CA GLU A 33 -5.62 4.09 -8.27
C GLU A 33 -6.72 3.48 -7.41
N ASP A 34 -7.52 2.58 -7.99
CA ASP A 34 -8.50 1.77 -7.26
C ASP A 34 -7.84 0.51 -6.69
N ARG A 35 -7.82 0.42 -5.36
CA ARG A 35 -7.22 -0.69 -4.58
C ARG A 35 -8.27 -1.63 -4.01
N THR A 36 -9.55 -1.44 -4.34
CA THR A 36 -10.67 -2.18 -3.78
C THR A 36 -10.54 -3.67 -4.00
N ALA A 37 -10.07 -4.11 -5.18
CA ALA A 37 -9.88 -5.54 -5.48
C ALA A 37 -8.88 -6.22 -4.54
N PHE A 38 -7.77 -5.55 -4.19
CA PHE A 38 -6.79 -6.06 -3.24
C PHE A 38 -7.39 -6.20 -1.84
N VAL A 39 -8.06 -5.13 -1.38
CA VAL A 39 -8.72 -5.11 -0.06
C VAL A 39 -9.78 -6.21 0.03
N ALA A 40 -10.66 -6.33 -0.97
CA ALA A 40 -11.68 -7.36 -1.02
C ALA A 40 -11.08 -8.77 -0.99
N THR A 41 -10.01 -9.00 -1.74
CA THR A 41 -9.34 -10.31 -1.79
C THR A 41 -8.71 -10.70 -0.45
N TRP A 42 -8.08 -9.75 0.24
CA TRP A 42 -7.51 -9.99 1.58
C TRP A 42 -8.58 -10.24 2.64
N LEU A 43 -9.67 -9.45 2.64
CA LEU A 43 -10.78 -9.67 3.56
C LEU A 43 -11.47 -11.01 3.30
N PHE A 44 -11.60 -11.40 2.03
CA PHE A 44 -12.10 -12.72 1.66
C PHE A 44 -11.17 -13.85 2.14
N ALA A 45 -9.85 -13.70 1.99
CA ALA A 45 -8.89 -14.65 2.52
C ALA A 45 -8.94 -14.75 4.06
N ALA A 46 -9.16 -13.64 4.77
CA ALA A 46 -9.39 -13.65 6.22
C ALA A 46 -10.69 -14.41 6.56
N ALA A 47 -11.79 -14.16 5.85
CA ALA A 47 -13.05 -14.88 6.04
C ALA A 47 -12.93 -16.39 5.80
N LEU A 48 -12.15 -16.82 4.80
CA LEU A 48 -11.81 -18.22 4.58
C LEU A 48 -10.99 -18.82 5.72
N GLY A 49 -10.02 -18.06 6.25
CA GLY A 49 -9.24 -18.45 7.42
C GLY A 49 -10.13 -18.67 8.66
N VAL A 50 -11.06 -17.75 8.93
CA VAL A 50 -12.06 -17.92 10.01
C VAL A 50 -12.93 -19.16 9.76
N SER A 51 -13.39 -19.35 8.52
CA SER A 51 -14.21 -20.49 8.12
C SER A 51 -13.51 -21.84 8.34
N ALA A 52 -12.18 -21.87 8.20
CA ALA A 52 -11.38 -23.06 8.44
C ALA A 52 -11.48 -23.58 9.88
N PHE A 53 -11.66 -22.71 10.88
CA PHE A 53 -11.74 -23.09 12.30
C PHE A 53 -13.05 -23.81 12.66
N PHE A 54 -14.18 -23.42 12.06
CA PHE A 54 -15.42 -24.21 12.15
C PHE A 54 -15.25 -25.62 11.54
N LYS A 55 -14.30 -25.73 10.60
CA LYS A 55 -13.73 -26.91 9.92
C LYS A 55 -12.96 -27.92 10.78
N ARG A 56 -12.61 -27.60 12.03
CA ARG A 56 -11.62 -28.35 12.86
C ARG A 56 -10.33 -28.70 12.07
N PRO A 57 -9.56 -27.67 11.67
CA PRO A 57 -8.51 -27.78 10.65
C PRO A 57 -7.26 -28.56 11.12
N GLY A 58 -7.14 -28.86 12.42
CA GLY A 58 -5.91 -29.37 13.01
C GLY A 58 -4.78 -28.33 12.94
N ILE A 59 -3.58 -28.68 13.39
CA ILE A 59 -2.44 -27.75 13.40
C ILE A 59 -2.03 -27.37 11.97
N LEU A 60 -1.98 -28.36 11.06
CA LEU A 60 -1.58 -28.17 9.66
C LEU A 60 -2.46 -27.18 8.89
N GLY A 61 -3.72 -27.01 9.30
CA GLY A 61 -4.63 -26.01 8.71
C GLY A 61 -4.82 -24.77 9.56
N GLY A 62 -4.72 -24.91 10.89
CA GLY A 62 -4.91 -23.82 11.84
C GLY A 62 -3.82 -22.77 11.73
N ILE A 63 -2.55 -23.17 11.57
CA ILE A 63 -1.45 -22.20 11.40
C ILE A 63 -1.64 -21.37 10.10
N PRO A 64 -1.87 -21.99 8.92
CA PRO A 64 -2.18 -21.23 7.71
C PRO A 64 -3.40 -20.32 7.84
N ALA A 65 -4.48 -20.80 8.46
CA ALA A 65 -5.70 -20.02 8.69
C ALA A 65 -5.44 -18.79 9.58
N THR A 66 -4.65 -18.94 10.65
CA THR A 66 -4.28 -17.80 11.51
C THR A 66 -3.46 -16.77 10.73
N LEU A 67 -2.45 -17.21 9.97
CA LEU A 67 -1.62 -16.30 9.18
C LEU A 67 -2.43 -15.58 8.09
N SER A 68 -3.38 -16.26 7.44
CA SER A 68 -4.25 -15.63 6.44
C SER A 68 -5.14 -14.56 7.04
N ILE A 69 -5.64 -14.75 8.27
CA ILE A 69 -6.40 -13.73 9.00
C ILE A 69 -5.51 -12.52 9.32
N ILE A 70 -4.30 -12.75 9.84
CA ILE A 70 -3.37 -11.67 10.18
C ILE A 70 -3.06 -10.83 8.93
N ILE A 71 -2.63 -11.47 7.84
CA ILE A 71 -2.32 -10.77 6.58
C ILE A 71 -3.56 -10.07 6.03
N GLY A 72 -4.68 -10.79 6.00
CA GLY A 72 -5.94 -10.34 5.43
C GLY A 72 -6.60 -9.17 6.15
N LEU A 73 -6.22 -8.91 7.40
CA LEU A 73 -6.67 -7.75 8.18
C LEU A 73 -5.62 -6.65 8.26
N PHE A 74 -4.35 -7.01 8.47
CA PHE A 74 -3.27 -6.05 8.67
C PHE A 74 -3.03 -5.20 7.43
N LEU A 75 -3.00 -5.79 6.23
CA LEU A 75 -2.74 -5.02 5.00
C LEU A 75 -3.87 -4.02 4.70
N PRO A 76 -5.16 -4.41 4.70
CA PRO A 76 -6.25 -3.43 4.61
C PRO A 76 -6.21 -2.34 5.69
N PHE A 77 -5.85 -2.68 6.94
CA PHE A 77 -5.70 -1.70 8.01
C PHE A 77 -4.63 -0.65 7.69
N THR A 78 -3.45 -1.07 7.21
CA THR A 78 -2.39 -0.12 6.82
C THR A 78 -2.81 0.80 5.67
N ILE A 79 -3.60 0.30 4.72
CA ILE A 79 -4.19 1.12 3.64
C ILE A 79 -5.15 2.15 4.23
N TYR A 80 -6.02 1.72 5.15
CA TYR A 80 -7.02 2.59 5.78
C TYR A 80 -6.41 3.76 6.57
N VAL A 81 -5.27 3.55 7.25
CA VAL A 81 -4.60 4.59 8.04
C VAL A 81 -3.55 5.40 7.27
N SER A 82 -3.28 5.05 6.00
CA SER A 82 -2.31 5.74 5.14
C SER A 82 -2.84 6.74 4.10
N PRO A 83 -4.10 7.25 4.13
CA PRO A 83 -4.51 8.33 3.25
C PRO A 83 -3.54 9.51 3.33
N GLN A 84 -2.95 9.87 2.19
CA GLN A 84 -2.22 11.12 2.02
C GLN A 84 -3.20 12.09 1.39
N THR A 85 -3.76 12.99 2.19
CA THR A 85 -4.61 14.07 1.69
C THR A 85 -3.74 15.06 0.94
N LEU A 86 -3.91 15.16 -0.37
CA LEU A 86 -3.39 16.27 -1.15
C LEU A 86 -4.15 17.53 -0.72
N GLY A 87 -3.43 18.62 -0.43
CA GLY A 87 -4.06 19.92 -0.19
C GLY A 87 -4.63 20.51 -1.48
N ASP A 88 -5.43 21.57 -1.33
CA ASP A 88 -5.99 22.35 -2.43
C ASP A 88 -4.87 23.07 -3.21
N GLY A 89 -4.21 22.35 -4.13
CA GLY A 89 -3.04 22.85 -4.85
C GLY A 89 -2.34 21.78 -5.70
N THR A 90 -3.10 20.81 -6.23
CA THR A 90 -2.53 19.74 -7.06
C THR A 90 -2.04 20.30 -8.39
N ILE A 91 -0.73 20.23 -8.63
CA ILE A 91 -0.09 20.62 -9.89
C ILE A 91 -0.41 19.55 -10.95
N LYS A 92 -0.88 19.96 -12.12
CA LYS A 92 -1.09 19.09 -13.29
C LYS A 92 -0.07 19.38 -14.38
N VAL A 93 0.09 18.43 -15.31
CA VAL A 93 0.92 18.65 -16.49
C VAL A 93 0.33 19.80 -17.31
N GLY A 94 1.14 20.82 -17.56
CA GLY A 94 0.73 22.05 -18.25
C GLY A 94 0.45 23.23 -17.33
N ASP A 95 0.31 23.01 -16.02
CA ASP A 95 0.16 24.10 -15.06
C ASP A 95 1.47 24.89 -14.92
N PRO A 96 1.41 26.21 -14.70
CA PRO A 96 2.58 26.98 -14.31
C PRO A 96 3.11 26.48 -12.96
N LEU A 97 4.44 26.48 -12.81
CA LEU A 97 5.07 26.15 -11.54
C LEU A 97 4.55 27.10 -10.44
N PRO A 98 3.96 26.60 -9.34
CA PRO A 98 3.51 27.46 -8.26
C PRO A 98 4.69 28.16 -7.62
N HIS A 99 4.46 29.39 -7.17
CA HIS A 99 5.47 30.12 -6.43
C HIS A 99 5.72 29.46 -5.07
N PHE A 100 6.97 29.10 -4.80
CA PHE A 100 7.40 28.61 -3.50
C PHE A 100 8.74 29.23 -3.10
N SER A 101 8.95 29.32 -1.79
CA SER A 101 10.20 29.77 -1.19
C SER A 101 10.50 28.96 0.06
N ALA A 102 11.76 28.61 0.24
CA ALA A 102 12.22 27.82 1.37
C ALA A 102 13.69 28.15 1.71
N PRO A 103 14.10 28.01 2.98
CA PRO A 103 15.50 28.08 3.33
C PRO A 103 16.27 26.90 2.70
N THR A 104 17.45 27.20 2.19
CA THR A 104 18.44 26.22 1.72
C THR A 104 19.20 25.60 2.89
N ASP A 105 20.07 24.63 2.60
CA ASP A 105 21.01 24.02 3.54
C ASP A 105 21.96 25.05 4.19
N LYS A 106 22.22 26.17 3.52
CA LYS A 106 23.06 27.27 4.01
C LYS A 106 22.27 28.37 4.74
N GLY A 107 20.95 28.21 4.88
CA GLY A 107 20.07 29.20 5.49
C GLY A 107 19.71 30.38 4.57
N GLU A 108 20.18 30.39 3.32
CA GLU A 108 19.75 31.36 2.31
C GLU A 108 18.33 31.05 1.86
N ILE A 109 17.52 32.06 1.58
CA ILE A 109 16.16 31.85 1.07
C ILE A 109 16.21 31.59 -0.43
N PHE A 110 15.78 30.39 -0.82
CA PHE A 110 15.50 30.07 -2.21
C PHE A 110 14.14 30.61 -2.62
N ASP A 111 14.05 31.20 -3.82
CA ASP A 111 12.79 31.60 -4.47
C ASP A 111 12.67 30.91 -5.83
N SER A 112 11.56 30.19 -6.03
CA SER A 112 11.18 29.53 -7.28
C SER A 112 11.23 30.44 -8.53
N LYS A 113 11.09 31.78 -8.39
CA LYS A 113 11.23 32.71 -9.52
C LYS A 113 12.59 32.63 -10.20
N SER A 114 13.64 32.28 -9.46
CA SER A 114 15.00 32.10 -10.00
C SER A 114 15.08 31.00 -11.06
N LEU A 115 14.09 30.09 -11.11
CA LEU A 115 14.00 29.01 -12.08
C LEU A 115 13.41 29.45 -13.43
N SER A 116 12.91 30.67 -13.54
CA SER A 116 12.26 31.17 -14.76
C SER A 116 13.20 31.08 -15.96
N GLY A 117 12.69 30.57 -17.09
CA GLY A 117 13.47 30.40 -18.32
C GLY A 117 14.39 29.18 -18.36
N HIS A 118 14.38 28.33 -17.33
CA HIS A 118 15.19 27.12 -17.26
C HIS A 118 14.33 25.85 -17.27
N LEU A 119 14.85 24.78 -17.86
CA LEU A 119 14.29 23.44 -17.68
C LEU A 119 14.75 22.92 -16.32
N VAL A 120 13.79 22.59 -15.45
CA VAL A 120 14.07 22.22 -14.05
C VAL A 120 13.50 20.86 -13.68
N LEU A 121 14.26 20.11 -12.89
CA LEU A 121 13.82 18.87 -12.26
C LEU A 121 13.65 19.12 -10.76
N ILE A 122 12.41 19.10 -10.28
CA ILE A 122 12.11 19.23 -8.86
C ILE A 122 11.89 17.83 -8.28
N LYS A 123 12.67 17.48 -7.26
CA LYS A 123 12.60 16.17 -6.59
C LYS A 123 12.26 16.36 -5.12
N PHE A 124 11.17 15.74 -4.68
CA PHE A 124 10.76 15.73 -3.28
C PHE A 124 11.35 14.52 -2.55
N PHE A 125 11.86 14.74 -1.35
CA PHE A 125 12.37 13.69 -0.47
C PHE A 125 11.49 13.61 0.77
N ARG A 126 11.11 12.39 1.17
CA ARG A 126 10.43 12.14 2.44
C ARG A 126 11.52 11.82 3.48
N ALA A 127 11.81 12.80 4.34
CA ALA A 127 12.90 12.84 5.32
C ALA A 127 14.29 13.25 4.78
N HIS A 128 15.09 13.83 5.68
CA HIS A 128 16.50 14.20 5.46
C HIS A 128 17.40 13.01 5.78
N TRP A 129 18.54 12.91 5.09
CA TRP A 129 19.64 12.00 5.43
C TRP A 129 20.83 12.84 5.83
#